data_AF-A0A8C5X484-F1
#
_entry.id   AF-A0A8C5X484-F1
#
_cell.length_a   1.000
_cell.length_b   1.000
_cell.length_c   1.000
_cell.angle_alpha   90.00
_cell.angle_beta   90.00
_cell.angle_gamma   90.00
#
_symmetry.space_group_name_H-M   'P 1'
#
loop_
_entity.id
_entity.type
_entity.pdbx_description
1 polymer ?
#
loop_
_entity_poly.entity_id
_entity_poly.type
_entity_poly.pdbx_seq_one_letter_code
_entity_poly.pdbx_strand_id
1 'polypeptide(L)'
;MDSAITLWQFLLQLLQEPQNKNIICWTSNDGEFKLLQAEEVARLWGIRKNKPSMNYDKLSRALRYYYVKNIIKKVNGKKFVYKFVSYPE
;
A
#
# COMPACT_ATOMS: atom_id res chain seq x y z
N MET A 1 8.13 -14.91 15.66
CA MET A 1 6.67 -15.08 15.74
C MET A 1 6.08 -14.06 14.78
N ASP A 2 6.01 -14.41 13.49
CA ASP A 2 5.60 -13.47 12.44
C ASP A 2 4.16 -13.06 12.66
N SER A 3 3.98 -11.87 13.23
CA SER A 3 2.69 -11.22 13.39
C SER A 3 1.98 -11.23 12.04
N ALA A 4 0.69 -11.56 12.06
CA ALA A 4 -0.19 -11.70 10.89
C ALA A 4 -0.44 -10.35 10.19
N ILE A 5 0.63 -9.69 9.73
CA ILE A 5 0.56 -8.37 9.12
C ILE A 5 -0.29 -8.46 7.85
N THR A 6 -1.22 -7.52 7.75
CA THR A 6 -2.08 -7.31 6.60
C THR A 6 -1.43 -6.32 5.63
N LEU A 7 -1.87 -6.32 4.37
CA LEU A 7 -1.28 -5.44 3.36
C LEU A 7 -1.43 -3.94 3.72
N TRP A 8 -2.54 -3.53 4.33
CA TRP A 8 -2.75 -2.11 4.66
C TRP A 8 -1.81 -1.65 5.79
N GLN A 9 -1.58 -2.49 6.80
CA GLN A 9 -0.59 -2.24 7.87
C GLN A 9 0.82 -2.17 7.32
N PHE A 10 1.16 -3.06 6.39
CA PHE A 10 2.45 -3.05 5.71
C PHE A 10 2.69 -1.74 4.93
N LEU A 11 1.70 -1.29 4.16
CA LEU A 11 1.80 -0.03 3.42
C LEU A 11 1.93 1.17 4.35
N LEU A 12 1.18 1.19 5.45
CA LEU A 12 1.28 2.23 6.46
C LEU A 12 2.68 2.26 7.10
N GLN A 13 3.25 1.10 7.42
CA GLN A 13 4.61 1.01 7.94
C GLN A 13 5.63 1.58 6.93
N LEU A 14 5.53 1.21 5.65
CA LEU A 14 6.42 1.77 4.63
C LEU A 14 6.31 3.30 4.54
N LEU A 15 5.08 3.83 4.65
CA LEU A 15 4.80 5.27 4.60
C LEU A 15 5.33 6.06 5.80
N GLN A 16 5.53 5.43 6.95
CA GLN A 16 6.08 6.05 8.16
C GLN A 16 7.61 6.14 8.14
N GLU A 17 8.26 5.30 7.35
CA GLU A 17 9.69 5.13 7.27
C GLU A 17 10.30 6.05 6.18
N PRO A 18 11.09 7.10 6.54
CA PRO A 18 11.60 8.08 5.57
C PRO A 18 12.45 7.50 4.44
N GLN A 19 13.12 6.37 4.68
CA GLN A 19 13.92 5.65 3.69
C GLN A 19 13.10 5.14 2.49
N ASN A 20 11.79 4.94 2.66
CA ASN A 20 10.91 4.41 1.62
C ASN A 20 10.23 5.50 0.77
N LYS A 21 10.53 6.80 1.03
CA LYS A 21 9.90 7.93 0.34
C LYS A 21 10.05 7.90 -1.19
N ASN A 22 11.08 7.21 -1.69
CA ASN A 22 11.34 7.02 -3.13
C ASN A 22 10.48 5.92 -3.78
N ILE A 23 9.86 5.04 -2.99
CA ILE A 23 9.02 3.93 -3.48
C ILE A 23 7.55 4.13 -3.14
N ILE A 24 7.23 4.80 -2.04
CA ILE A 24 5.88 5.11 -1.58
C ILE A 24 5.88 6.40 -0.76
N CYS A 25 4.90 7.28 -0.97
CA CYS A 25 4.81 8.52 -0.21
C CYS A 25 3.37 8.99 -0.02
N TRP A 26 3.15 9.78 1.03
CA TRP A 26 1.92 10.56 1.20
C TRP A 26 1.86 11.66 0.13
N THR A 27 0.66 11.88 -0.41
CA THR A 27 0.37 12.98 -1.35
C THR A 27 -0.57 14.03 -0.75
N SER A 28 -1.15 13.73 0.42
CA SER A 28 -1.95 14.64 1.22
C SER A 28 -1.81 14.28 2.72
N ASN A 29 -2.37 15.13 3.57
CA ASN A 29 -2.45 14.88 5.01
C ASN A 29 -3.69 14.07 5.42
N ASP A 30 -4.59 13.77 4.47
CA ASP A 30 -5.88 13.09 4.73
C ASP A 30 -5.85 11.59 4.38
N GLY A 31 -4.65 11.01 4.28
CA GLY A 31 -4.45 9.59 4.01
C GLY A 31 -4.29 9.24 2.52
N GLU A 32 -4.19 10.21 1.61
CA GLU A 32 -3.84 9.96 0.20
C GLU A 32 -2.36 9.62 0.08
N PHE A 33 -2.05 8.52 -0.62
CA PHE A 33 -0.68 8.09 -0.88
C PHE A 33 -0.51 7.59 -2.31
N LYS A 34 0.73 7.60 -2.78
CA LYS A 34 1.13 7.13 -4.11
C LYS A 34 2.21 6.07 -4.01
N LEU A 35 2.04 4.99 -4.78
CA LEU A 35 3.12 4.05 -5.05
C LEU A 35 3.99 4.63 -6.19
N LEU A 36 5.16 5.15 -5.86
CA LEU A 36 6.11 5.70 -6.84
C LEU A 36 6.79 4.57 -7.62
N GLN A 37 7.16 3.50 -6.93
CA GLN A 37 7.73 2.28 -7.52
C GLN A 37 6.84 1.09 -7.15
N ALA A 38 5.74 0.94 -7.87
CA ALA A 38 4.68 -0.02 -7.55
C ALA A 38 5.17 -1.48 -7.51
N GLU A 39 6.07 -1.87 -8.42
CA GLU A 39 6.67 -3.22 -8.43
C GLU A 39 7.61 -3.44 -7.24
N GLU A 40 8.36 -2.42 -6.82
CA GLU A 40 9.26 -2.54 -5.68
C GLU A 40 8.47 -2.71 -4.38
N VAL A 41 7.39 -1.94 -4.20
CA VAL A 41 6.46 -2.13 -3.07
C VAL A 41 5.87 -3.55 -3.08
N ALA A 42 5.53 -4.08 -4.25
CA ALA A 42 5.02 -5.45 -4.36
C ALA A 42 6.09 -6.51 -4.06
N ARG A 43 7.34 -6.30 -4.49
CA ARG A 43 8.47 -7.16 -4.17
C ARG A 43 8.71 -7.23 -2.66
N LEU A 44 8.72 -6.08 -1.98
CA LEU A 44 8.86 -6.00 -0.53
C LEU A 44 7.70 -6.69 0.20
N TRP A 45 6.47 -6.55 -0.30
CA TRP A 45 5.32 -7.29 0.21
C TRP A 45 5.49 -8.81 0.01
N GLY A 46 6.01 -9.22 -1.15
CA GLY A 46 6.38 -10.60 -1.44
C GLY A 46 7.36 -11.17 -0.43
N ILE A 47 8.44 -10.44 -0.13
CA ILE A 47 9.41 -10.81 0.91
C ILE A 47 8.71 -10.94 2.27
N ARG A 48 7.92 -9.94 2.66
CA ARG A 48 7.23 -9.91 3.96
C ARG A 48 6.27 -11.10 4.16
N LYS A 49 5.68 -11.63 3.09
CA LYS A 49 4.73 -12.76 3.15
C LYS A 49 5.30 -14.09 2.65
N ASN A 50 6.59 -14.16 2.37
CA ASN A 50 7.24 -15.30 1.73
C ASN A 50 6.51 -15.77 0.45
N LYS A 51 6.20 -14.80 -0.44
CA LYS A 51 5.55 -14.99 -1.74
C LYS A 51 6.45 -14.42 -2.84
N PRO A 52 7.45 -15.18 -3.33
CA PRO A 52 8.45 -14.68 -4.29
C PRO A 52 7.85 -14.27 -5.65
N SER A 53 6.66 -14.77 -6.00
CA SER A 53 5.96 -14.38 -7.24
C SER A 53 5.00 -13.20 -7.07
N MET A 54 5.06 -12.46 -5.96
CA MET A 54 4.28 -11.24 -5.76
C MET A 54 4.71 -10.15 -6.74
N ASN A 55 3.74 -9.46 -7.32
CA ASN A 55 3.92 -8.34 -8.24
C ASN A 55 2.80 -7.31 -8.04
N TYR A 56 2.89 -6.16 -8.70
CA TYR A 56 1.89 -5.11 -8.51
C TYR A 56 0.49 -5.53 -8.96
N ASP A 57 0.33 -6.36 -9.99
CA ASP A 57 -0.99 -6.82 -10.42
C ASP A 57 -1.73 -7.58 -9.32
N LYS A 58 -1.02 -8.49 -8.64
CA LYS A 58 -1.55 -9.25 -7.49
C LYS A 58 -1.78 -8.36 -6.28
N LEU A 59 -0.83 -7.47 -5.96
CA LEU A 59 -0.97 -6.53 -4.85
C LEU A 59 -2.16 -5.58 -5.07
N SER A 60 -2.29 -5.03 -6.27
CA SER A 60 -3.39 -4.14 -6.64
C SER A 60 -4.74 -4.85 -6.57
N ARG A 61 -4.80 -6.16 -6.86
CA ARG A 61 -6.01 -6.98 -6.65
C ARG A 61 -6.41 -7.05 -5.18
N ALA A 62 -5.44 -7.15 -4.27
CA ALA A 62 -5.68 -7.08 -2.83
C ALA A 62 -6.17 -5.69 -2.40
N LEU A 63 -5.59 -4.61 -2.95
CA LEU A 63 -6.08 -3.25 -2.71
C LEU A 63 -7.54 -3.06 -3.15
N ARG A 64 -7.94 -3.65 -4.28
CA ARG A 64 -9.34 -3.60 -4.74
C ARG A 64 -10.31 -4.28 -3.76
N TYR A 65 -9.88 -5.33 -3.06
CA TYR A 65 -10.70 -5.95 -2.01
C TYR A 65 -10.90 -5.02 -0.79
N TYR A 66 -10.02 -4.04 -0.58
CA TYR A 66 -10.21 -3.05 0.50
C TYR A 66 -11.30 -2.01 0.20
N TYR A 67 -11.73 -1.88 -1.05
CA TYR A 67 -12.72 -0.86 -1.43
C TYR A 67 -14.07 -1.16 -0.76
N VAL A 68 -14.51 -2.42 -0.86
CA VAL A 68 -15.75 -2.89 -0.23
C VAL A 68 -15.65 -2.97 1.29
N LYS A 69 -14.44 -3.17 1.82
CA LYS A 69 -14.17 -3.19 3.27
C LYS A 69 -14.01 -1.79 3.87
N ASN A 70 -14.09 -0.74 3.05
CA ASN A 70 -13.92 0.65 3.44
C ASN A 70 -12.60 0.93 4.19
N ILE A 71 -11.50 0.27 3.79
CA ILE A 71 -10.16 0.44 4.40
C ILE A 71 -9.30 1.38 3.54
N ILE A 72 -9.21 1.10 2.25
CA ILE A 72 -8.50 1.90 1.25
C ILE A 72 -9.45 2.09 0.06
N LYS A 73 -9.39 3.22 -0.62
CA LYS A 73 -10.08 3.50 -1.88
C LYS A 73 -9.10 3.91 -2.97
N LYS A 74 -9.52 3.74 -4.23
CA LYS A 74 -8.81 4.28 -5.39
C LYS A 74 -9.07 5.78 -5.50
N VAL A 75 -8.03 6.56 -5.80
CA VAL A 75 -8.23 7.94 -6.26
C VAL A 75 -8.40 7.94 -7.77
N ASN A 76 -9.57 8.30 -8.26
CA ASN A 76 -9.89 8.27 -9.69
C ASN A 76 -9.02 9.26 -10.47
N GLY A 77 -8.66 8.92 -11.71
CA GLY A 77 -7.83 9.76 -12.58
C GLY A 77 -6.34 9.82 -12.24
N LYS A 78 -5.90 9.35 -11.05
CA LYS A 78 -4.49 9.38 -10.63
C LYS A 78 -3.85 8.00 -10.67
N LYS A 79 -2.82 7.78 -11.50
CA LYS A 79 -2.11 6.49 -11.58
C LYS A 79 -1.38 6.17 -10.26
N PHE A 80 -1.55 4.94 -9.76
CA PHE A 80 -0.93 4.43 -8.52
C PHE A 80 -1.26 5.19 -7.22
N VAL A 81 -2.28 6.05 -7.24
CA VAL A 81 -2.73 6.78 -6.06
C VAL A 81 -3.93 6.12 -5.42
N TYR A 82 -3.88 5.98 -4.10
CA TYR A 82 -4.88 5.39 -3.25
C TYR A 82 -5.06 6.27 -2.01
N LYS A 83 -6.11 6.01 -1.23
CA LYS A 83 -6.39 6.76 -0.02
C LYS A 83 -6.91 5.84 1.06
N PHE A 84 -6.33 5.91 2.27
CA PHE A 84 -6.94 5.30 3.46
C PHE A 84 -8.26 6.01 3.74
N VAL A 85 -9.33 5.25 4.00
CA VAL A 85 -10.66 5.85 4.17
C VAL A 85 -10.76 6.67 5.46
N SER A 86 -10.18 6.14 6.54
CA SER A 86 -10.04 6.81 7.83
C SER A 86 -8.56 6.90 8.17
N TYR A 87 -8.03 8.12 8.26
CA TYR A 87 -6.66 8.43 8.65
C TYR A 87 -6.59 9.94 9.00
N PRO A 88 -5.90 10.36 10.08
CA PRO A 88 -5.11 9.56 11.02
C PRO A 88 -5.90 8.97 12.20
N GLU A 89 -7.24 9.02 12.17
CA GLU A 89 -8.14 8.52 13.22
C GLU A 89 -7.83 7.10 13.72
#